data_AF-A0A3M7BUH7-F1
#
_entry.id   AF-A0A3M7BUH7-F1
#
_cell.length_a   1.000
_cell.length_b   1.000
_cell.length_c   1.000
_cell.angle_alpha   90.00
_cell.angle_beta   90.00
_cell.angle_gamma   90.00
#
_symmetry.space_group_name_H-M   'P 1'
#
loop_
_entity.id
_entity.type
_entity.pdbx_description
1 polymer ?
#
loop_
_entity_poly.entity_id
_entity_poly.type
_entity_poly.pdbx_seq_one_letter_code
_entity_poly.pdbx_strand_id
1 'polypeptide(L)'
;MQGNDMVATLPPADVQNIKEDPQPELIQPPHPFFRLWDLPSELRLRIYEYALAPTQHLHLSRTQTKPFSVSPPITPQLLTVCRQIHREASPILLDQNEICIAVDAHDAASPIIPPHRLPPPVLQRIRHLSVILDCTNYFNLSYSDTDLTPFSSLTSLQTLRLAMVYRRNHATQVLAPLHIPSLREFNLVAQVLERIPAATEVVFGTEEGSLQREIVKEVIERRRDGIRGVYVEAPERDLRDAAVGVKGFVRGCKSGRQAATTRGGLSEIHTGRREVRVRI
;
A
#
# COMPACT_ATOMS: atom_id res chain seq x y z
N MET A 1 -8.11 -122.42 -5.99
CA MET A 1 -7.10 -121.39 -5.63
C MET A 1 -7.81 -120.05 -5.85
N GLN A 2 -8.43 -119.43 -4.83
CA GLN A 2 -7.82 -118.55 -3.80
C GLN A 2 -6.92 -117.48 -4.44
N GLY A 3 -7.07 -116.17 -4.24
CA GLY A 3 -7.93 -115.37 -3.34
C GLY A 3 -7.99 -113.91 -3.88
N ASN A 4 -9.05 -113.17 -3.55
CA ASN A 4 -9.16 -112.22 -2.43
C ASN A 4 -8.98 -110.76 -2.88
N ASP A 5 -10.10 -110.17 -3.30
CA ASP A 5 -10.33 -108.72 -3.32
C ASP A 5 -10.50 -108.21 -1.89
N MET A 6 -9.67 -107.25 -1.47
CA MET A 6 -9.86 -106.53 -0.21
C MET A 6 -10.49 -105.16 -0.47
N VAL A 7 -11.73 -105.07 0.00
CA VAL A 7 -12.48 -103.86 0.30
C VAL A 7 -11.70 -103.01 1.32
N ALA A 8 -11.54 -101.72 1.03
CA ALA A 8 -11.09 -100.72 2.01
C ALA A 8 -12.20 -99.69 2.25
N THR A 9 -12.65 -99.68 3.49
CA THR A 9 -13.70 -98.93 4.16
C THR A 9 -13.43 -97.41 4.17
N LEU A 10 -14.43 -96.59 3.81
CA LEU A 10 -14.47 -95.15 4.07
C LEU A 10 -15.06 -94.89 5.48
N PRO A 11 -14.41 -94.11 6.35
CA PRO A 11 -15.04 -93.48 7.51
C PRO A 11 -15.39 -91.99 7.25
N PRO A 12 -16.18 -91.36 8.16
CA PRO A 12 -17.10 -90.28 7.81
C PRO A 12 -16.52 -88.87 7.99
N ALA A 13 -17.28 -87.91 7.48
CA ALA A 13 -17.04 -86.47 7.43
C ALA A 13 -16.50 -85.84 8.73
N ASP A 14 -15.36 -85.15 8.61
CA ASP A 14 -14.87 -84.20 9.59
C ASP A 14 -15.51 -82.82 9.34
N VAL A 15 -16.40 -82.44 10.25
CA VAL A 15 -16.76 -81.06 10.53
C VAL A 15 -15.64 -80.48 11.40
N GLN A 16 -14.96 -79.41 10.97
CA GLN A 16 -14.49 -78.28 11.78
C GLN A 16 -13.40 -77.46 11.08
N ASN A 17 -13.75 -76.27 10.61
CA ASN A 17 -13.14 -74.99 11.02
C ASN A 17 -13.70 -73.86 10.15
N ILE A 18 -14.82 -73.28 10.59
CA ILE A 18 -15.20 -71.95 10.12
C ILE A 18 -14.26 -70.99 10.84
N LYS A 19 -13.22 -70.57 10.12
CA LYS A 19 -12.31 -69.51 10.54
C LYS A 19 -13.14 -68.24 10.59
N GLU A 20 -13.48 -67.77 11.79
CA GLU A 20 -14.13 -66.48 11.97
C GLU A 20 -13.23 -65.40 11.35
N ASP A 21 -13.78 -64.72 10.34
CA ASP A 21 -13.16 -63.56 9.71
C ASP A 21 -12.90 -62.50 10.80
N PRO A 22 -11.69 -61.91 10.86
CA PRO A 22 -11.44 -60.82 11.80
C PRO A 22 -12.41 -59.68 11.49
N GLN A 23 -13.16 -59.28 12.52
CA GLN A 23 -14.06 -58.13 12.51
C GLN A 23 -13.38 -56.96 11.77
N PRO A 24 -14.05 -56.31 10.80
CA PRO A 24 -13.48 -55.15 10.13
C PRO A 24 -13.22 -54.07 11.18
N GLU A 25 -11.94 -53.78 11.42
CA GLU A 25 -11.51 -52.65 12.23
C GLU A 25 -12.25 -51.40 11.74
N LEU A 26 -13.02 -50.79 12.63
CA LEU A 26 -13.67 -49.51 12.40
C LEU A 26 -12.58 -48.49 12.07
N ILE A 27 -12.43 -48.20 10.79
CA ILE A 27 -11.60 -47.11 10.27
C ILE A 27 -12.10 -45.84 10.97
N GLN A 28 -11.36 -45.37 11.98
CA GLN A 28 -11.64 -44.10 12.62
C GLN A 28 -11.64 -43.04 11.52
N PRO A 29 -12.67 -42.17 11.45
CA PRO A 29 -12.67 -41.11 10.45
C PRO A 29 -11.39 -40.28 10.63
N PRO A 30 -10.71 -39.91 9.53
CA PRO A 30 -9.50 -39.09 9.60
C PRO A 30 -9.82 -37.84 10.44
N HIS A 31 -8.88 -37.46 11.32
CA HIS A 31 -9.04 -36.40 12.31
C HIS A 31 -9.86 -35.21 11.77
N PRO A 32 -10.79 -34.65 12.57
CA PRO A 32 -11.66 -33.58 12.12
C PRO A 32 -10.82 -32.45 11.51
N PHE A 33 -11.06 -32.20 10.22
CA PHE A 33 -10.32 -31.20 9.45
C PHE A 33 -10.55 -29.83 10.09
N PHE A 34 -9.49 -29.21 10.57
CA PHE A 34 -9.55 -27.90 11.19
C PHE A 34 -10.00 -26.84 10.17
N ARG A 35 -11.05 -26.08 10.48
CA ARG A 35 -11.55 -25.00 9.60
C ARG A 35 -11.14 -23.64 10.16
N LEU A 36 -10.88 -22.70 9.25
CA LEU A 36 -10.58 -21.30 9.62
C LEU A 36 -11.67 -20.67 10.49
N TRP A 37 -12.93 -21.07 10.31
CA TRP A 37 -14.07 -20.53 11.06
C TRP A 37 -14.25 -21.14 12.44
N ASP A 38 -13.57 -22.26 12.73
CA ASP A 38 -13.53 -22.83 14.08
C ASP A 38 -12.63 -22.00 15.01
N LEU A 39 -11.85 -21.06 14.45
CA LEU A 39 -11.05 -20.10 15.19
C LEU A 39 -11.88 -18.91 15.72
N PRO A 40 -11.60 -18.46 16.96
CA PRO A 40 -11.97 -17.14 17.44
C PRO A 40 -11.51 -16.03 16.49
N SER A 41 -12.25 -14.92 16.46
CA SER A 41 -11.97 -13.77 15.60
C SER A 41 -10.55 -13.23 15.77
N GLU A 42 -10.03 -13.25 16.99
CA GLU A 42 -8.71 -12.76 17.35
C GLU A 42 -7.61 -13.55 16.60
N LEU A 43 -7.75 -14.88 16.55
CA LEU A 43 -6.79 -15.74 15.86
C LEU A 43 -6.90 -15.58 14.35
N ARG A 44 -8.11 -15.37 13.80
CA ARG A 44 -8.28 -15.05 12.38
C ARG A 44 -7.61 -13.73 12.02
N LEU A 45 -7.78 -12.68 12.83
CA LEU A 45 -7.14 -11.39 12.62
C LEU A 45 -5.60 -11.51 12.63
N ARG A 46 -5.03 -12.30 13.55
CA ARG A 46 -3.58 -12.58 13.54
C ARG A 46 -3.12 -13.26 12.26
N ILE A 47 -3.87 -14.25 11.76
CA ILE A 47 -3.56 -14.89 10.47
C ILE A 47 -3.57 -13.86 9.34
N TYR A 48 -4.55 -12.95 9.33
CA TYR A 48 -4.62 -11.89 8.32
C TYR A 48 -3.47 -10.89 8.43
N GLU A 49 -3.05 -10.51 9.64
CA GLU A 49 -1.87 -9.66 9.87
C GLU A 49 -0.61 -10.29 9.29
N TYR A 50 -0.35 -11.57 9.56
CA TYR A 50 0.80 -12.27 8.98
C TYR A 50 0.72 -12.36 7.44
N ALA A 51 -0.49 -12.50 6.88
CA ALA A 51 -0.69 -12.65 5.44
C ALA A 51 -0.65 -11.34 4.65
N LEU A 52 -1.04 -10.21 5.28
CA LEU A 52 -1.29 -8.93 4.60
C LEU A 52 -0.46 -7.76 5.12
N ALA A 53 0.05 -7.83 6.35
CA ALA A 53 0.84 -6.78 6.99
C ALA A 53 2.05 -7.36 7.77
N PRO A 54 2.85 -8.27 7.17
CA PRO A 54 3.91 -8.99 7.89
C PRO A 54 4.97 -8.07 8.52
N THR A 55 5.21 -6.90 7.91
CA THR A 55 6.17 -5.89 8.38
C THR A 55 5.53 -4.52 8.61
N GLN A 56 4.22 -4.39 8.39
CA GLN A 56 3.49 -3.10 8.40
C GLN A 56 3.97 -2.06 7.36
N HIS A 57 4.93 -2.40 6.50
CA HIS A 57 5.42 -1.54 5.44
C HIS A 57 5.43 -2.31 4.13
N LEU A 58 4.78 -1.78 3.09
CA LEU A 58 4.68 -2.40 1.78
C LEU A 58 5.34 -1.52 0.73
N HIS A 59 6.47 -1.95 0.19
CA HIS A 59 7.09 -1.32 -0.96
C HIS A 59 6.45 -1.83 -2.25
N LEU A 60 5.80 -0.94 -2.99
CA LEU A 60 5.38 -1.23 -4.35
C LEU A 60 6.53 -0.84 -5.27
N SER A 61 7.26 -1.79 -5.84
CA SER A 61 8.36 -1.52 -6.77
C SER A 61 7.95 -1.82 -8.21
N ARG A 62 8.63 -1.15 -9.14
CA ARG A 62 8.50 -1.38 -10.59
C ARG A 62 9.89 -1.62 -11.15
N THR A 63 10.08 -2.77 -11.75
CA THR A 63 11.26 -3.08 -12.56
C THR A 63 10.81 -3.38 -13.99
N GLN A 64 11.74 -3.35 -14.95
CA GLN A 64 11.42 -3.70 -16.33
C GLN A 64 10.85 -5.13 -16.45
N THR A 65 11.32 -6.05 -15.60
CA THR A 65 10.92 -7.47 -15.59
C THR A 65 9.69 -7.74 -14.72
N LYS A 66 9.46 -6.94 -13.67
CA LYS A 66 8.31 -7.03 -12.78
C LYS A 66 7.64 -5.66 -12.66
N PRO A 67 6.62 -5.37 -13.50
CA PRO A 67 5.93 -4.09 -13.45
C PRO A 67 5.10 -3.89 -12.17
N PHE A 68 4.78 -4.98 -11.47
CA PHE A 68 4.01 -5.00 -10.23
C PHE A 68 4.70 -5.94 -9.23
N SER A 69 5.67 -5.42 -8.46
CA SER A 69 6.21 -6.15 -7.32
C SER A 69 5.84 -5.48 -6.01
N VAL A 70 5.43 -6.29 -5.05
CA VAL A 70 5.16 -5.87 -3.67
C VAL A 70 6.18 -6.57 -2.79
N SER A 71 6.88 -5.80 -1.95
CA SER A 71 7.83 -6.30 -0.98
C SER A 71 7.48 -5.77 0.41
N PRO A 72 7.41 -6.62 1.45
CA PRO A 72 7.53 -8.08 1.40
C PRO A 72 6.37 -8.75 0.64
N PRO A 73 6.51 -10.02 0.24
CA PRO A 73 5.42 -10.74 -0.41
C PRO A 73 4.23 -10.88 0.54
N ILE A 74 3.04 -10.59 0.02
CA ILE A 74 1.75 -10.71 0.71
C ILE A 74 0.78 -11.55 -0.11
N THR A 75 -0.32 -11.99 0.52
CA THR A 75 -1.34 -12.85 -0.12
C THR A 75 -2.66 -12.09 -0.29
N PRO A 76 -2.76 -11.14 -1.24
CA PRO A 76 -3.99 -10.36 -1.45
C PRO A 76 -5.17 -11.23 -1.92
N GLN A 77 -4.92 -12.42 -2.47
CA GLN A 77 -5.95 -13.39 -2.86
C GLN A 77 -6.81 -13.83 -1.66
N LEU A 78 -6.30 -13.70 -0.43
CA LEU A 78 -7.10 -13.91 0.77
C LEU A 78 -8.36 -13.04 0.79
N LEU A 79 -8.26 -11.79 0.31
CA LEU A 79 -9.37 -10.84 0.27
C LEU A 79 -10.48 -11.26 -0.70
N THR A 80 -10.20 -12.17 -1.63
CA THR A 80 -11.18 -12.62 -2.64
C THR A 80 -11.94 -13.88 -2.22
N VAL A 81 -11.55 -14.53 -1.12
CA VAL A 81 -12.12 -15.83 -0.72
C VAL A 81 -13.60 -15.72 -0.38
N CYS A 82 -13.98 -14.80 0.50
CA CYS A 82 -15.38 -14.53 0.82
C CYS A 82 -15.58 -13.11 1.39
N ARG A 83 -16.85 -12.67 1.44
CA ARG A 83 -17.20 -11.33 1.93
C ARG A 83 -16.81 -11.09 3.38
N GLN A 84 -16.85 -12.13 4.22
CA GLN A 84 -16.50 -12.01 5.63
C GLN A 84 -14.99 -11.77 5.79
N ILE A 85 -14.14 -12.60 5.17
CA ILE A 85 -12.69 -12.40 5.17
C ILE A 85 -12.34 -11.03 4.59
N HIS A 86 -12.97 -10.63 3.48
CA HIS A 86 -12.75 -9.29 2.91
C HIS A 86 -13.04 -8.17 3.92
N ARG A 87 -14.15 -8.25 4.66
CA ARG A 87 -14.52 -7.23 5.67
C ARG A 87 -13.57 -7.20 6.86
N GLU A 88 -13.16 -8.37 7.35
CA GLU A 88 -12.23 -8.48 8.49
C GLU A 88 -10.80 -8.06 8.11
N ALA A 89 -10.32 -8.47 6.93
CA ALA A 89 -8.91 -8.37 6.55
C ALA A 89 -8.58 -7.14 5.67
N SER A 90 -9.54 -6.56 4.93
CA SER A 90 -9.26 -5.39 4.09
C SER A 90 -8.73 -4.17 4.88
N PRO A 91 -9.22 -3.87 6.10
CA PRO A 91 -8.64 -2.80 6.91
C PRO A 91 -7.17 -3.07 7.27
N ILE A 92 -6.77 -4.31 7.52
CA ILE A 92 -5.37 -4.65 7.84
C ILE A 92 -4.45 -4.25 6.69
N LEU A 93 -4.84 -4.55 5.44
CA LEU A 93 -4.03 -4.22 4.28
C LEU A 93 -3.83 -2.71 4.08
N LEU A 94 -4.89 -1.90 4.23
CA LEU A 94 -4.91 -0.49 3.80
C LEU A 94 -4.82 0.53 4.95
N ASP A 95 -5.25 0.14 6.15
CA ASP A 95 -5.27 1.01 7.32
C ASP A 95 -4.05 0.80 8.21
N GLN A 96 -3.43 -0.40 8.23
CA GLN A 96 -2.29 -0.68 9.10
C GLN A 96 -0.93 -0.60 8.39
N ASN A 97 -0.89 -0.89 7.08
CA ASN A 97 0.36 -0.79 6.35
C ASN A 97 0.66 0.64 5.90
N GLU A 98 1.92 1.04 6.01
CA GLU A 98 2.46 2.16 5.27
C GLU A 98 2.87 1.70 3.86
N ILE A 99 2.19 2.25 2.86
CA ILE A 99 2.49 1.94 1.47
C ILE A 99 3.62 2.86 1.00
N CYS A 100 4.74 2.28 0.59
CA CYS A 100 5.92 2.99 0.13
C CYS A 100 6.01 2.95 -1.40
N ILE A 101 6.13 4.12 -2.02
CA ILE A 101 6.26 4.26 -3.48
C ILE A 101 7.41 5.20 -3.84
N ALA A 102 8.31 4.75 -4.72
CA ALA A 102 9.18 5.64 -5.48
C ALA A 102 8.48 6.09 -6.77
N VAL A 103 8.58 7.37 -7.10
CA VAL A 103 7.97 7.98 -8.29
C VAL A 103 8.97 8.92 -8.97
N ASP A 104 9.05 8.87 -10.30
CA ASP A 104 9.85 9.83 -11.08
C ASP A 104 9.03 11.10 -11.28
N ALA A 105 9.52 12.21 -10.74
CA ALA A 105 8.82 13.49 -10.79
C ALA A 105 8.74 14.09 -12.20
N HIS A 106 9.56 13.60 -13.14
CA HIS A 106 9.65 14.10 -14.51
C HIS A 106 9.06 13.13 -15.55
N ASP A 107 8.37 12.07 -15.11
CA ASP A 107 7.61 11.21 -16.03
C ASP A 107 6.31 11.93 -16.45
N ALA A 108 6.40 12.80 -17.46
CA ALA A 108 5.27 13.55 -17.99
C ALA A 108 4.30 12.70 -18.83
N ALA A 109 4.65 11.44 -19.13
CA ALA A 109 3.83 10.57 -19.97
C ALA A 109 2.75 9.81 -19.17
N SER A 110 2.76 9.89 -17.84
CA SER A 110 1.82 9.18 -16.97
C SER A 110 1.55 9.95 -15.68
N PRO A 111 0.37 9.78 -15.05
CA PRO A 111 0.17 10.19 -13.66
C PRO A 111 1.30 9.68 -12.76
N ILE A 112 1.74 10.53 -11.84
CA ILE A 112 2.85 10.23 -10.92
C ILE A 112 2.62 8.95 -10.10
N ILE A 113 1.36 8.63 -9.82
CA ILE A 113 0.91 7.34 -9.33
C ILE A 113 0.00 6.71 -10.40
N PRO A 114 0.51 5.76 -11.20
CA PRO A 114 -0.29 5.15 -12.23
C PRO A 114 -1.48 4.35 -11.67
N PRO A 115 -2.69 4.45 -12.28
CA PRO A 115 -3.89 3.74 -11.81
C PRO A 115 -3.73 2.21 -11.75
N HIS A 116 -2.85 1.65 -12.58
CA HIS A 116 -2.55 0.22 -12.55
C HIS A 116 -1.78 -0.19 -11.29
N ARG A 117 -0.96 0.70 -10.73
CA ARG A 117 -0.18 0.45 -9.51
C ARG A 117 -1.04 0.64 -8.27
N LEU A 118 -1.81 1.74 -8.23
CA LEU A 118 -2.74 2.05 -7.16
C LEU A 118 -4.04 2.62 -7.77
N PRO A 119 -5.09 1.79 -7.89
CA PRO A 119 -6.38 2.25 -8.40
C PRO A 119 -6.98 3.35 -7.52
N PRO A 120 -7.76 4.30 -8.09
CA PRO A 120 -8.38 5.37 -7.32
C PRO A 120 -9.19 4.93 -6.08
N PRO A 121 -9.99 3.84 -6.13
CA PRO A 121 -10.70 3.36 -4.93
C PRO A 121 -9.76 2.88 -3.81
N VAL A 122 -8.56 2.41 -4.17
CA VAL A 122 -7.53 2.03 -3.20
C VAL A 122 -6.92 3.31 -2.61
N LEU A 123 -6.52 4.27 -3.45
CA LEU A 123 -5.96 5.56 -3.02
C LEU A 123 -6.85 6.28 -1.99
N GLN A 124 -8.17 6.26 -2.20
CA GLN A 124 -9.13 6.88 -1.27
C GLN A 124 -9.11 6.30 0.14
N ARG A 125 -8.64 5.05 0.30
CA ARG A 125 -8.66 4.30 1.55
C ARG A 125 -7.30 4.21 2.25
N ILE A 126 -6.21 4.51 1.55
CA ILE A 126 -4.86 4.47 2.14
C ILE A 126 -4.78 5.49 3.29
N ARG A 127 -4.29 5.03 4.45
CA ARG A 127 -4.08 5.90 5.62
C ARG A 127 -2.63 6.33 5.81
N HIS A 128 -1.69 5.47 5.45
CA HIS A 128 -0.27 5.70 5.65
C HIS A 128 0.45 5.54 4.31
N LEU A 129 1.08 6.61 3.83
CA LEU A 129 1.78 6.63 2.55
C LEU A 129 3.19 7.20 2.74
N SER A 130 4.19 6.53 2.19
CA SER A 130 5.53 7.08 2.01
C SER A 130 5.81 7.26 0.52
N VAL A 131 6.15 8.48 0.13
CA VAL A 131 6.48 8.83 -1.26
C VAL A 131 7.92 9.30 -1.34
N ILE A 132 8.68 8.62 -2.19
CA ILE A 132 10.05 8.97 -2.54
C ILE A 132 10.02 9.60 -3.93
N LEU A 133 10.21 10.91 -3.97
CA LEU A 133 10.23 11.73 -5.16
C LEU A 133 11.63 11.66 -5.80
N ASP A 134 11.74 11.01 -6.95
CA ASP A 134 12.96 11.01 -7.75
C ASP A 134 12.97 12.23 -8.68
N CYS A 135 13.82 13.19 -8.34
CA CYS A 135 14.03 14.44 -9.08
C CYS A 135 15.44 14.50 -9.69
N THR A 136 16.05 13.34 -9.92
CA THR A 136 17.45 13.24 -10.34
C THR A 136 17.71 13.63 -11.80
N ASN A 137 16.69 13.50 -12.67
CA ASN A 137 16.81 13.85 -14.08
C ASN A 137 16.99 15.37 -14.26
N TYR A 138 16.14 16.19 -13.63
CA TYR A 138 16.12 17.63 -13.83
C TYR A 138 15.59 18.42 -12.61
N PHE A 139 16.35 18.48 -11.53
CA PHE A 139 15.97 19.13 -10.26
C PHE A 139 15.50 20.60 -10.36
N ASN A 140 15.79 21.32 -11.45
CA ASN A 140 15.42 22.72 -11.66
C ASN A 140 14.41 22.93 -12.80
N LEU A 141 13.73 21.88 -13.29
CA LEU A 141 12.65 22.05 -14.26
C LEU A 141 11.32 22.28 -13.56
N SER A 142 10.41 22.96 -14.27
CA SER A 142 9.02 23.10 -13.83
C SER A 142 8.37 21.73 -13.71
N TYR A 143 7.59 21.54 -12.64
CA TYR A 143 6.71 20.39 -12.42
C TYR A 143 5.27 20.69 -12.84
N SER A 144 5.03 21.75 -13.63
CA SER A 144 3.69 22.12 -14.13
C SER A 144 3.02 21.00 -14.92
N ASP A 145 3.82 20.22 -15.65
CA ASP A 145 3.36 19.15 -16.52
C ASP A 145 3.25 17.80 -15.79
N THR A 146 3.69 17.74 -14.52
CA THR A 146 3.58 16.54 -13.70
C THR A 146 2.13 16.34 -13.28
N ASP A 147 1.51 15.23 -13.69
CA ASP A 147 0.16 14.89 -13.26
C ASP A 147 0.15 14.38 -11.80
N LEU A 148 -0.11 15.32 -10.89
CA LEU A 148 -0.26 15.10 -9.45
C LEU A 148 -1.73 14.82 -9.04
N THR A 149 -2.66 14.64 -9.98
CA THR A 149 -4.07 14.38 -9.66
C THR A 149 -4.30 13.15 -8.75
N PRO A 150 -3.48 12.08 -8.75
CA PRO A 150 -3.66 10.97 -7.83
C PRO A 150 -3.60 11.37 -6.35
N PHE A 151 -2.78 12.37 -5.98
CA PHE A 151 -2.69 12.86 -4.61
C PHE A 151 -4.00 13.47 -4.11
N SER A 152 -4.77 14.10 -5.02
CA SER A 152 -6.09 14.64 -4.70
C SER A 152 -7.10 13.55 -4.32
N SER A 153 -6.83 12.29 -4.65
CA SER A 153 -7.69 11.14 -4.32
C SER A 153 -7.42 10.55 -2.94
N LEU A 154 -6.35 10.95 -2.25
CA LEU A 154 -5.96 10.44 -0.93
C LEU A 154 -6.83 11.02 0.20
N THR A 155 -8.13 10.72 0.20
CA THR A 155 -9.10 11.36 1.10
C THR A 155 -9.05 10.89 2.55
N SER A 156 -8.59 9.67 2.80
CA SER A 156 -8.48 9.08 4.15
C SER A 156 -7.06 9.09 4.71
N LEU A 157 -6.14 9.81 4.05
CA LEU A 157 -4.73 9.87 4.44
C LEU A 157 -4.58 10.49 5.82
N GLN A 158 -3.86 9.79 6.69
CA GLN A 158 -3.56 10.20 8.06
C GLN A 158 -2.10 10.60 8.19
N THR A 159 -1.18 9.81 7.61
CA THR A 159 0.25 10.13 7.60
C THR A 159 0.79 10.10 6.18
N LEU A 160 1.63 11.09 5.87
CA LEU A 160 2.39 11.17 4.63
C LEU A 160 3.86 11.36 4.97
N ARG A 161 4.71 10.42 4.57
CA ARG A 161 6.15 10.60 4.60
C ARG A 161 6.66 11.03 3.22
N LEU A 162 7.38 12.13 3.15
CA LEU A 162 7.95 12.65 1.91
C LEU A 162 9.48 12.62 1.98
N ALA A 163 10.09 11.89 1.06
CA ALA A 163 11.52 11.95 0.80
C ALA A 163 11.75 12.36 -0.65
N MET A 164 12.90 12.98 -0.91
CA MET A 164 13.25 13.47 -2.24
C MET A 164 14.70 13.11 -2.54
N VAL A 165 14.95 12.60 -3.74
CA VAL A 165 16.28 12.26 -4.23
C VAL A 165 16.61 13.20 -5.38
N TYR A 166 17.80 13.78 -5.34
CA TYR A 166 18.25 14.72 -6.37
C TYR A 166 19.73 14.54 -6.67
N ARG A 167 20.18 15.12 -7.78
CA ARG A 167 21.57 15.12 -8.20
C ARG A 167 22.29 16.33 -7.62
N ARG A 168 23.28 16.09 -6.75
CA ARG A 168 24.16 17.12 -6.19
C ARG A 168 25.29 17.42 -7.19
N ASN A 169 25.24 18.57 -7.84
CA ASN A 169 26.33 19.07 -8.69
C ASN A 169 27.28 19.98 -7.90
N HIS A 170 28.58 19.96 -8.24
CA HIS A 170 29.67 20.58 -7.47
C HIS A 170 29.75 22.11 -7.51
N ALA A 171 28.86 22.81 -8.22
CA ALA A 171 28.85 24.27 -8.25
C ALA A 171 27.43 24.79 -8.00
N THR A 172 27.32 25.66 -7.00
CA THR A 172 26.24 26.65 -6.77
C THR A 172 24.81 26.20 -6.46
N GLN A 173 24.43 24.92 -6.56
CA GLN A 173 23.14 24.47 -6.04
C GLN A 173 23.20 24.27 -4.52
N VAL A 174 23.19 25.37 -3.78
CA VAL A 174 22.47 25.38 -2.49
C VAL A 174 21.05 24.91 -2.85
N LEU A 175 20.42 24.09 -2.01
CA LEU A 175 19.04 23.60 -2.21
C LEU A 175 17.96 24.70 -2.39
N ALA A 176 18.37 25.97 -2.42
CA ALA A 176 17.70 27.10 -3.06
C ALA A 176 17.58 26.86 -4.59
N PRO A 177 16.65 26.00 -4.99
CA PRO A 177 15.40 26.49 -5.55
C PRO A 177 14.14 25.78 -5.02
N LEU A 178 14.23 25.03 -3.91
CA LEU A 178 13.03 24.41 -3.31
C LEU A 178 11.99 25.44 -2.82
N HIS A 179 12.43 26.66 -2.52
CA HIS A 179 11.53 27.76 -2.25
C HIS A 179 11.96 29.05 -2.94
N ILE A 180 11.38 29.30 -4.10
CA ILE A 180 11.21 30.66 -4.61
C ILE A 180 9.71 30.94 -4.51
N PRO A 181 9.24 31.79 -3.58
CA PRO A 181 7.81 31.99 -3.34
C PRO A 181 7.03 32.47 -4.59
N SER A 182 7.72 33.11 -5.54
CA SER A 182 7.17 33.53 -6.83
C SER A 182 7.12 32.44 -7.90
N LEU A 183 7.77 31.28 -7.69
CA LEU A 183 7.92 30.20 -8.68
C LEU A 183 7.38 28.86 -8.14
N ARG A 184 6.07 28.84 -7.87
CA ARG A 184 5.33 27.70 -7.31
C ARG A 184 5.46 26.42 -8.16
N GLU A 185 5.59 26.56 -9.47
CA GLU A 185 5.71 25.45 -10.42
C GLU A 185 7.00 24.62 -10.24
N PHE A 186 8.01 25.16 -9.57
CA PHE A 186 9.27 24.46 -9.26
C PHE A 186 9.27 23.81 -7.87
N ASN A 187 8.26 24.07 -7.03
CA ASN A 187 8.15 23.49 -5.69
C ASN A 187 7.21 22.29 -5.69
N LEU A 188 7.74 21.12 -6.05
CA LEU A 188 6.99 19.86 -6.07
C LEU A 188 6.39 19.50 -4.72
N VAL A 189 7.11 19.76 -3.62
CA VAL A 189 6.65 19.46 -2.26
C VAL A 189 5.38 20.24 -1.97
N ALA A 190 5.38 21.57 -2.18
CA ALA A 190 4.19 22.39 -2.00
C ALA A 190 3.01 21.91 -2.86
N GLN A 191 3.26 21.58 -4.13
CA GLN A 191 2.21 21.08 -5.03
C GLN A 191 1.58 19.77 -4.54
N VAL A 192 2.37 18.85 -3.96
CA VAL A 192 1.83 17.63 -3.34
C VAL A 192 0.99 17.98 -2.11
N LEU A 193 1.51 18.83 -1.22
CA LEU A 193 0.83 19.16 0.03
C LEU A 193 -0.50 19.91 -0.18
N GLU A 194 -0.63 20.66 -1.28
CA GLU A 194 -1.87 21.33 -1.71
C GLU A 194 -3.02 20.37 -2.01
N ARG A 195 -2.70 19.12 -2.33
CA ARG A 195 -3.66 18.13 -2.82
C ARG A 195 -4.09 17.14 -1.75
N ILE A 196 -3.38 17.06 -0.62
CA ILE A 196 -3.66 16.11 0.46
C ILE A 196 -4.53 16.75 1.59
N PRO A 197 -5.28 15.94 2.36
CA PRO A 197 -6.15 16.42 3.45
C PRO A 197 -5.41 17.22 4.52
N ALA A 198 -6.03 18.28 5.03
CA ALA A 198 -5.40 19.12 6.06
C ALA A 198 -5.18 18.48 7.43
N ALA A 199 -5.89 17.39 7.69
CA ALA A 199 -5.66 16.58 8.89
C ALA A 199 -4.43 15.67 8.78
N THR A 200 -3.82 15.54 7.60
CA THR A 200 -2.67 14.65 7.38
C THR A 200 -1.44 15.15 8.11
N GLU A 201 -0.82 14.28 8.89
CA GLU A 201 0.51 14.48 9.47
C GLU A 201 1.59 14.25 8.40
N VAL A 202 2.48 15.21 8.22
CA VAL A 202 3.53 15.15 7.21
C VAL A 202 4.88 14.98 7.90
N VAL A 203 5.60 13.92 7.52
CA VAL A 203 6.96 13.63 7.98
C VAL A 203 7.92 13.78 6.81
N PHE A 204 9.04 14.47 7.00
CA PHE A 204 10.01 14.72 5.94
C PHE A 204 11.26 13.86 6.13
N GLY A 205 11.80 13.36 5.02
CA GLY A 205 12.96 12.48 5.00
C GLY A 205 12.69 11.05 5.46
N THR A 206 13.76 10.26 5.48
CA THR A 206 13.76 8.85 5.90
C THR A 206 14.58 8.64 7.18
N GLU A 207 14.22 7.62 7.94
CA GLU A 207 14.89 7.25 9.19
C GLU A 207 15.99 6.22 8.95
N GLU A 208 17.06 6.26 9.74
CA GLU A 208 18.14 5.28 9.60
C GLU A 208 17.65 3.87 9.96
N GLY A 209 18.00 2.88 9.14
CA GLY A 209 17.57 1.49 9.32
C GLY A 209 16.13 1.21 8.89
N SER A 210 15.41 2.19 8.35
CA SER A 210 14.03 2.01 7.90
C SER A 210 13.94 1.50 6.46
N LEU A 211 12.82 0.83 6.11
CA LEU A 211 12.56 0.36 4.74
C LEU A 211 12.60 1.52 3.73
N GLN A 212 12.04 2.67 4.10
CA GLN A 212 12.01 3.86 3.23
C GLN A 212 13.42 4.32 2.88
N ARG A 213 14.36 4.26 3.85
CA ARG A 213 15.77 4.58 3.62
C ARG A 213 16.44 3.59 2.67
N GLU A 214 16.12 2.31 2.78
CA GLU A 214 16.60 1.29 1.83
C GLU A 214 16.10 1.55 0.41
N ILE A 215 14.83 1.93 0.25
CA ILE A 215 14.26 2.29 -1.06
C ILE A 215 14.95 3.54 -1.62
N VAL A 216 15.23 4.55 -0.79
CA VAL A 216 15.99 5.73 -1.21
C VAL A 216 17.38 5.34 -1.72
N LYS A 217 18.08 4.43 -1.03
CA LYS A 217 19.37 3.90 -1.50
C LYS A 217 19.23 3.18 -2.84
N GLU A 218 18.20 2.34 -3.00
CA GLU A 218 17.91 1.63 -4.26
C GLU A 218 17.69 2.62 -5.42
N VAL A 219 16.93 3.70 -5.19
CA VAL A 219 16.70 4.76 -6.19
C VAL A 219 18.01 5.46 -6.56
N ILE A 220 18.85 5.79 -5.58
CA ILE A 220 20.17 6.40 -5.79
C ILE A 220 21.09 5.48 -6.61
N GLU A 221 21.16 4.21 -6.26
CA GLU A 221 21.99 3.21 -6.93
C GLU A 221 21.55 3.01 -8.37
N ARG A 222 20.25 2.87 -8.62
CA ARG A 222 19.70 2.72 -9.97
C ARG A 222 20.06 3.89 -10.90
N ARG A 223 20.17 5.10 -10.37
CA ARG A 223 20.54 6.30 -11.15
C ARG A 223 22.03 6.43 -11.38
N ARG A 224 22.86 5.88 -10.47
CA ARG A 224 24.32 5.87 -10.58
C ARG A 224 24.79 5.14 -11.84
N ASP A 225 24.06 4.11 -12.27
CA ASP A 225 24.40 3.32 -13.46
C ASP A 225 24.05 4.03 -14.78
N GLY A 226 23.13 5.00 -14.75
CA GLY A 226 22.66 5.70 -15.95
C GLY A 226 23.40 7.00 -16.26
N ILE A 227 23.60 7.85 -15.25
CA ILE A 227 24.12 9.22 -15.44
C ILE A 227 25.22 9.49 -14.38
N ARG A 228 26.36 10.07 -14.80
CA ARG A 228 27.44 10.42 -13.86
C ARG A 228 27.02 11.56 -12.95
N GLY A 229 26.92 11.31 -11.65
CA GLY A 229 26.63 12.34 -10.66
C GLY A 229 26.71 11.81 -9.23
N VAL A 230 26.72 12.73 -8.26
CA VAL A 230 26.52 12.39 -6.85
C VAL A 230 25.04 12.56 -6.56
N TYR A 231 24.34 11.47 -6.26
CA TYR A 231 22.92 11.48 -5.92
C TYR A 231 22.77 11.41 -4.41
N VAL A 232 21.91 12.27 -3.87
CA VAL A 232 21.70 12.35 -2.42
C VAL A 232 20.23 12.56 -2.14
N GLU A 233 19.81 12.15 -0.94
CA GLU A 233 18.52 12.52 -0.38
C GLU A 233 18.56 13.99 0.07
N ALA A 234 17.46 14.71 -0.16
CA ALA A 234 17.25 16.04 0.39
C ALA A 234 17.22 15.99 1.92
N PRO A 235 18.02 16.81 2.62
CA PRO A 235 17.94 16.91 4.07
C PRO A 235 16.54 17.33 4.50
N GLU A 236 16.10 16.80 5.63
CA GLU A 236 14.77 17.06 6.18
C GLU A 236 14.45 18.56 6.30
N ARG A 237 15.42 19.35 6.77
CA ARG A 237 15.30 20.81 6.90
C ARG A 237 14.91 21.49 5.58
N ASP A 238 15.49 21.05 4.46
CA ASP A 238 15.32 21.70 3.17
C ASP A 238 13.92 21.37 2.60
N LEU A 239 13.41 20.16 2.87
CA LEU A 239 12.03 19.78 2.55
C LEU A 239 11.00 20.52 3.43
N ARG A 240 11.30 20.71 4.71
CA ARG A 240 10.47 21.51 5.62
C ARG A 240 10.42 22.96 5.16
N ASP A 241 11.55 23.55 4.79
CA ASP A 241 11.61 24.93 4.29
C ASP A 241 10.83 25.09 2.97
N ALA A 242 10.89 24.08 2.09
CA ALA A 242 10.07 24.01 0.88
C ALA A 242 8.56 24.03 1.20
N ALA A 243 8.14 23.39 2.29
CA ALA A 243 6.75 23.38 2.74
C ALA A 243 6.34 24.68 3.45
N VAL A 244 7.20 25.27 4.29
CA VAL A 244 6.92 26.51 5.06
C VAL A 244 6.73 27.72 4.16
N GLY A 245 7.39 27.73 3.01
CA GLY A 245 7.28 28.77 2.00
C GLY A 245 5.86 29.04 1.46
N VAL A 246 4.91 28.15 1.76
CA VAL A 246 3.49 28.36 1.47
C VAL A 246 2.74 28.41 2.81
N LYS A 247 2.05 29.53 3.10
CA LYS A 247 1.33 29.71 4.37
C LYS A 247 0.32 28.57 4.59
N GLY A 248 0.48 27.81 5.69
CA GLY A 248 -0.46 26.76 6.13
C GLY A 248 0.01 25.31 5.97
N PHE A 249 1.18 25.07 5.35
CA PHE A 249 1.56 23.75 4.80
C PHE A 249 2.47 22.85 5.67
N VAL A 250 2.58 23.09 6.98
CA VAL A 250 3.17 22.08 7.89
C VAL A 250 2.26 20.83 8.00
N ARG A 251 1.06 20.90 7.40
CA ARG A 251 0.05 19.85 7.23
C ARG A 251 -0.52 19.96 5.81
N GLY A 252 -1.35 19.00 5.39
CA GLY A 252 -2.07 19.15 4.12
C GLY A 252 -2.92 20.42 4.08
N CYS A 253 -3.41 20.82 2.89
CA CYS A 253 -4.27 22.00 2.77
C CYS A 253 -5.61 21.77 2.08
N LYS A 254 -5.92 20.52 1.69
CA LYS A 254 -7.25 20.23 1.18
C LYS A 254 -8.24 20.32 2.34
N SER A 255 -9.06 21.37 2.33
CA SER A 255 -10.20 21.52 3.22
C SER A 255 -11.18 20.38 2.91
N GLY A 256 -11.49 19.58 3.93
CA GLY A 256 -12.50 18.54 3.80
C GLY A 256 -13.82 19.20 3.42
N ARG A 257 -14.37 18.85 2.24
CA ARG A 257 -15.79 19.07 1.99
C ARG A 257 -16.54 18.31 3.07
N GLN A 258 -17.06 19.03 4.05
CA GLN A 258 -18.10 18.50 4.92
C GLN A 258 -19.22 18.00 4.00
N ALA A 259 -19.51 16.70 4.06
CA ALA A 259 -20.75 16.16 3.54
C ALA A 259 -21.89 16.67 4.44
N ALA A 260 -22.27 17.93 4.26
CA ALA A 260 -23.46 18.49 4.85
C ALA A 260 -24.64 18.11 3.95
N THR A 261 -25.41 17.17 4.46
CA THR A 261 -26.78 16.88 4.05
C THR A 261 -27.61 18.16 4.16
N THR A 262 -27.98 18.77 3.05
CA THR A 262 -29.11 19.72 3.04
C THR A 262 -29.92 19.54 1.77
N ARG A 263 -31.03 18.80 1.94
CA ARG A 263 -32.17 18.82 1.04
C ARG A 263 -32.79 20.23 1.07
N GLY A 264 -33.01 20.78 -0.13
CA GLY A 264 -34.18 21.59 -0.46
C GLY A 264 -34.15 23.07 -0.08
N GLY A 265 -34.34 23.93 -1.07
CA GLY A 265 -34.80 25.31 -0.87
C GLY A 265 -34.24 26.31 -1.87
N LEU A 266 -34.90 26.41 -3.04
CA LEU A 266 -34.85 27.58 -3.93
C LEU A 266 -35.32 28.83 -3.16
N SER A 267 -34.62 29.97 -3.27
CA SER A 267 -35.10 31.13 -4.05
C SER A 267 -34.13 32.33 -3.96
N GLU A 268 -34.00 32.98 -5.12
CA GLU A 268 -33.99 34.43 -5.35
C GLU A 268 -32.90 35.36 -4.78
N ILE A 269 -32.00 35.74 -5.69
CA ILE A 269 -31.66 37.11 -6.10
C ILE A 269 -32.29 38.21 -5.21
N HIS A 270 -31.46 39.01 -4.53
CA HIS A 270 -31.72 40.45 -4.33
C HIS A 270 -30.38 41.20 -4.28
N THR A 271 -30.18 42.06 -5.28
CA THR A 271 -29.20 43.13 -5.33
C THR A 271 -29.42 44.10 -4.17
N GLY A 272 -28.37 44.38 -3.39
CA GLY A 272 -28.44 45.28 -2.25
C GLY A 272 -27.10 45.92 -1.92
N ARG A 273 -26.77 46.96 -2.68
CA ARG A 273 -25.71 47.94 -2.42
C ARG A 273 -25.85 48.47 -0.99
N ARG A 274 -24.86 48.24 -0.12
CA ARG A 274 -24.79 48.92 1.20
C ARG A 274 -23.46 49.66 1.32
N GLU A 275 -23.58 50.97 1.13
CA GLU A 275 -22.60 51.96 1.56
C GLU A 275 -22.37 51.81 3.07
N VAL A 276 -21.11 51.68 3.48
CA VAL A 276 -20.70 51.91 4.87
C VAL A 276 -20.26 53.36 4.96
N ARG A 277 -21.18 54.22 5.43
CA ARG A 277 -20.84 55.55 5.93
C ARG A 277 -20.26 55.41 7.33
N VAL A 278 -19.00 55.80 7.47
CA VAL A 278 -18.39 56.17 8.75
C VAL A 278 -19.02 57.50 9.19
N ARG A 279 -19.47 57.58 10.45
CA ARG A 279 -19.75 58.85 11.12
C ARG A 279 -19.22 58.80 12.54
N ILE A 280 -18.51 59.87 12.91
CA ILE A 280 -18.55 60.43 14.26
C ILE A 280 -19.99 60.90 14.51
#